data_AF-A0A4Y8C7P7-F1
#
_entry.id   AF-A0A4Y8C7P7-F1
#
_cell.length_a   1.000
_cell.length_b   1.000
_cell.length_c   1.000
_cell.angle_alpha   90.00
_cell.angle_beta   90.00
_cell.angle_gamma   90.00
#
_symmetry.space_group_name_H-M   'P 1'
#
loop_
_entity.id
_entity.type
_entity.pdbx_description
1 polymer ?
#
loop_
_entity_poly.entity_id
_entity_poly.type
_entity_poly.pdbx_seq_one_letter_code
_entity_poly.pdbx_strand_id
1 'polypeptide(L)' 'GIVTKLKAAKFLLEHNKKMFLASGFNLNVIETFLLENKQIGGTLFE' A
#
# COMPACT_ATOMS: atom_id res chain seq x y z
N GLY A 1 -9.80 2.13 11.09
CA GLY A 1 -8.87 3.20 11.56
C GLY A 1 -7.49 3.03 10.93
N ILE A 2 -6.45 3.70 11.44
CA ILE A 2 -5.05 3.44 11.00
C ILE A 2 -4.50 2.14 11.61
N VAL A 3 -4.82 1.86 12.88
CA VAL A 3 -4.38 0.65 13.60
C VAL A 3 -4.78 -0.63 12.86
N THR A 4 -5.99 -0.70 12.33
CA THR A 4 -6.47 -1.88 11.59
C THR A 4 -5.69 -2.09 10.28
N LYS A 5 -5.23 -1.01 9.63
CA LYS A 5 -4.41 -1.09 8.42
C LYS A 5 -3.01 -1.63 8.74
N LEU A 6 -2.42 -1.20 9.84
CA LEU A 6 -1.12 -1.70 10.30
C LEU A 6 -1.20 -3.17 10.73
N LYS A 7 -2.30 -3.60 11.35
CA LYS A 7 -2.53 -5.03 11.64
C LYS A 7 -2.63 -5.87 10.37
N ALA A 8 -3.32 -5.37 9.33
CA ALA A 8 -3.40 -6.04 8.03
C ALA A 8 -2.03 -6.10 7.34
N ALA A 9 -1.26 -5.01 7.36
CA ALA A 9 0.10 -4.98 6.84
C ALA A 9 0.99 -6.01 7.55
N LYS A 10 0.95 -6.05 8.90
CA LYS A 10 1.67 -7.04 9.70
C LYS A 10 1.32 -8.48 9.28
N PHE A 11 0.03 -8.79 9.15
CA PHE A 11 -0.42 -10.12 8.73
C PHE A 11 0.11 -10.49 7.34
N LEU A 12 0.11 -9.57 6.38
CA LEU A 12 0.64 -9.83 5.03
C LEU A 12 2.16 -10.07 5.05
N LEU A 13 2.91 -9.26 5.79
CA LEU A 13 4.36 -9.40 5.94
C LEU A 13 4.76 -10.74 6.59
N GLU A 14 4.03 -11.18 7.62
CA GLU A 14 4.22 -12.50 8.25
C GLU A 14 4.05 -13.67 7.26
N HIS A 15 3.37 -13.45 6.14
CA HIS A 15 3.14 -14.43 5.07
C HIS A 15 3.93 -14.11 3.78
N ASN A 16 5.00 -13.30 3.87
CA ASN A 16 5.83 -12.88 2.73
C ASN A 16 5.04 -12.19 1.60
N LYS A 17 3.99 -11.45 1.96
CA LYS A 17 3.18 -10.65 1.03
C LYS A 17 3.39 -9.16 1.27
N LYS A 18 3.34 -8.39 0.20
CA LYS A 18 3.45 -6.93 0.23
C LYS A 18 2.07 -6.27 0.38
N MET A 19 2.05 -5.08 0.96
CA MET A 19 0.88 -4.22 1.03
C MET A 19 1.23 -2.81 0.58
N PHE A 20 0.39 -2.21 -0.26
CA PHE A 20 0.51 -0.79 -0.61
C PHE A 20 -0.68 -0.01 -0.05
N LEU A 21 -0.40 1.04 0.72
CA LEU A 21 -1.40 1.92 1.31
C LEU A 21 -1.33 3.32 0.67
N ALA A 22 -2.40 3.72 0.00
CA ALA A 22 -2.50 5.02 -0.66
C ALA A 22 -3.90 5.65 -0.44
N SER A 23 -4.09 6.87 -0.95
CA SER A 23 -5.37 7.57 -0.91
C SER A 23 -6.42 6.86 -1.77
N GLY A 24 -7.63 6.71 -1.25
CA GLY A 24 -8.79 6.21 -2.02
C GLY A 24 -9.60 7.31 -2.70
N PHE A 25 -9.28 8.59 -2.46
CA PHE A 25 -9.97 9.73 -3.09
C PHE A 25 -9.28 10.18 -4.37
N ASN A 26 -7.94 10.15 -4.39
CA ASN A 26 -7.15 10.44 -5.57
C ASN A 26 -6.36 9.19 -5.93
N LEU A 27 -6.70 8.59 -7.07
CA LEU A 27 -6.17 7.31 -7.51
C LEU A 27 -4.85 7.43 -8.30
N ASN A 28 -4.39 8.65 -8.61
CA ASN A 28 -3.15 8.86 -9.36
C ASN A 28 -1.95 8.11 -8.75
N VAL A 29 -1.85 8.11 -7.42
CA VAL A 29 -0.78 7.38 -6.70
C VAL A 29 -0.86 5.87 -6.93
N ILE A 30 -2.07 5.30 -6.97
CA ILE A 30 -2.30 3.87 -7.17
C ILE A 30 -2.06 3.48 -8.63
N GLU A 31 -2.55 4.30 -9.57
CA GLU A 31 -2.35 4.11 -11.01
C GLU A 31 -0.87 4.12 -11.37
N THR A 32 -0.11 5.15 -10.96
CA THR A 32 1.33 5.23 -11.22
C THR A 32 2.10 4.08 -10.54
N PHE A 33 1.70 3.67 -9.33
CA PHE A 33 2.35 2.56 -8.64
C PHE A 33 2.14 1.22 -9.36
N LEU A 34 0.91 0.91 -9.77
CA LEU A 34 0.56 -0.40 -10.34
C LEU A 34 0.85 -0.51 -11.84
N LEU A 35 0.67 0.58 -12.61
CA LEU A 35 0.79 0.57 -14.07
C LEU A 35 2.18 1.00 -14.55
N GLU A 36 2.83 1.94 -13.84
CA GLU A 36 4.15 2.46 -14.22
C GLU A 36 5.28 1.91 -13.35
N ASN A 37 4.97 1.06 -12.35
CA ASN A 37 5.93 0.56 -11.36
C ASN A 37 6.71 1.69 -10.65
N LYS A 38 6.07 2.86 -10.44
CA LYS A 38 6.70 4.03 -9.86
C LYS A 38 5.94 4.51 -8.63
N GLN A 39 6.63 4.58 -7.49
CA GLN A 39 6.03 5.11 -6.27
C GLN A 39 6.18 6.64 -6.22
N ILE A 40 5.06 7.34 -6.37
CA ILE A 40 4.99 8.81 -6.25
C ILE A 40 4.33 9.28 -4.95
N GLY A 41 3.96 8.35 -4.07
CA GLY A 41 3.30 8.61 -2.80
C GLY A 41 2.89 7.32 -2.09
N GLY A 42 2.11 7.44 -1.01
CA GLY A 42 1.64 6.29 -0.22
C GLY A 42 2.77 5.59 0.55
N THR A 43 2.48 4.41 1.08
CA THR A 43 3.42 3.59 1.86
C THR A 43 3.39 2.16 1.37
N LEU A 44 4.55 1.64 0.98
CA LEU A 44 4.77 0.23 0.66
C LEU A 44 5.29 -0.48 1.91
N PHE A 45 4.66 -1.59 2.26
CA PHE A 45 5.11 -2.55 3.26
C PHE A 45 5.58 -3.78 2.51
N GLU A 46 6.86 -4.14 2.67
CA GLU A 46 7.49 -5.31 2.05
C GLU A 46 8.51 -5.98 2.96
#